data_AF-A0A7C1ZWD8-F1
#
_entry.id   AF-A0A7C1ZWD8-F1
#
_cell.length_a   1.000
_cell.length_b   1.000
_cell.length_c   1.000
_cell.angle_alpha   90.00
_cell.angle_beta   90.00
_cell.angle_gamma   90.00
#
_symmetry.space_group_name_H-M   'P 1'
#
loop_
_entity.id
_entity.type
_entity.pdbx_description
1 polymer ?
#
loop_
_entity_poly.entity_id
_entity_poly.type
_entity_poly.pdbx_seq_one_letter_code
_entity_poly.pdbx_strand_id
1 'polypeptide(L)'
;MSPRWIFIIGCYNSGTTLLEQIIHQHPSIAGLPNEGQFLTDALITPKTVGVPRLWAEKQNLFRFAPDEKSDEANKIKQDWTRLLDKPQAPFAVEKSPTNTARTLWLQHHFEQPYFIHIVRNGYAVALGIHDKILAVYGEMPQLLQKAANQWARSIEIVLEDAPALSHFLEI
;
A
#
# COMPACT_ATOMS: atom_id res chain seq x y z
N MET A 1 -23.36 -2.83 -7.07
CA MET A 1 -22.10 -3.19 -7.77
C MET A 1 -20.96 -2.90 -6.83
N SER A 2 -19.89 -3.71 -6.84
CA SER A 2 -18.67 -3.38 -6.08
C SER A 2 -17.99 -2.17 -6.73
N PRO A 3 -17.44 -1.21 -5.96
CA PRO A 3 -16.74 -0.08 -6.56
C PRO A 3 -15.45 -0.55 -7.25
N ARG A 4 -15.00 0.20 -8.26
CA ARG A 4 -13.65 0.01 -8.81
C ARG A 4 -12.63 0.63 -7.87
N TRP A 5 -11.61 -0.14 -7.52
CA TRP A 5 -10.63 0.26 -6.52
C TRP A 5 -9.49 1.05 -7.14
N ILE A 6 -9.10 2.13 -6.48
CA ILE A 6 -7.93 2.95 -6.79
C ILE A 6 -6.93 2.73 -5.66
N PHE A 7 -5.86 2.02 -5.94
CA PHE A 7 -4.78 1.77 -5.01
C PHE A 7 -3.71 2.85 -5.15
N ILE A 8 -3.51 3.64 -4.10
CA ILE A 8 -2.37 4.54 -4.00
C ILE A 8 -1.20 3.75 -3.42
N ILE A 9 -0.21 3.51 -4.27
CA ILE A 9 0.99 2.75 -3.94
C ILE A 9 2.22 3.66 -3.90
N GLY A 10 3.26 3.19 -3.23
CA GLY A 10 4.50 3.94 -3.04
C GLY A 10 5.10 3.67 -1.67
N CYS A 11 6.39 3.98 -1.54
CA CYS A 11 7.10 3.78 -0.28
C CYS A 11 6.52 4.69 0.82
N TYR A 12 6.68 4.29 2.08
CA TYR A 12 6.42 5.15 3.24
C TYR A 12 7.01 6.55 3.03
N ASN A 13 6.36 7.57 3.59
CA ASN A 13 6.87 8.94 3.58
C ASN A 13 6.98 9.59 2.18
N SER A 14 6.42 8.97 1.13
CA SER A 14 6.41 9.53 -0.24
C SER A 14 5.26 10.50 -0.53
N GLY A 15 4.37 10.75 0.43
CA GLY A 15 3.20 11.62 0.25
C GLY A 15 1.89 10.89 -0.08
N THR A 16 1.87 9.56 0.00
CA THR A 16 0.69 8.72 -0.28
C THR A 16 -0.56 9.13 0.51
N THR A 17 -0.43 9.49 1.79
CA THR A 17 -1.58 9.98 2.58
C THR A 17 -2.13 11.31 2.07
N LEU A 18 -1.26 12.25 1.67
CA LEU A 18 -1.71 13.55 1.14
C LEU A 18 -2.47 13.34 -0.18
N LEU A 19 -1.94 12.49 -1.06
CA LEU A 19 -2.58 12.16 -2.32
C LEU A 19 -3.95 11.49 -2.11
N GLU A 20 -4.03 10.54 -1.18
CA GLU A 20 -5.27 9.87 -0.81
C GLU A 20 -6.32 10.87 -0.32
N GLN A 21 -5.93 11.77 0.59
CA GLN A 21 -6.81 12.82 1.10
C GLN A 21 -7.33 13.76 0.01
N ILE A 22 -6.49 14.12 -0.96
CA ILE A 22 -6.87 14.97 -2.10
C ILE A 22 -7.88 14.25 -2.99
N ILE A 23 -7.57 13.03 -3.43
CA ILE A 23 -8.44 12.25 -4.33
C ILE A 23 -9.77 11.93 -3.66
N HIS A 24 -9.75 11.63 -2.36
CA HIS A 24 -10.93 11.35 -1.57
C HIS A 24 -11.93 12.52 -1.48
N GLN A 25 -11.50 13.78 -1.72
CA GLN A 25 -12.44 14.91 -1.77
C GLN A 25 -13.42 14.80 -2.93
N HIS A 26 -13.14 14.01 -3.96
CA HIS A 26 -14.02 13.87 -5.10
C HIS A 26 -15.35 13.18 -4.69
N PRO A 27 -16.53 13.69 -5.10
CA PRO A 27 -17.83 13.15 -4.68
C PRO A 27 -18.06 11.71 -5.15
N SER A 28 -17.41 11.30 -6.25
CA SER A 28 -17.53 9.95 -6.82
C SER A 28 -16.47 8.95 -6.30
N ILE A 29 -15.68 9.31 -5.29
CA ILE A 29 -14.63 8.44 -4.73
C ILE A 29 -14.87 8.26 -3.23
N ALA A 30 -15.24 7.05 -2.82
CA ALA A 30 -15.29 6.66 -1.42
C ALA A 30 -13.89 6.44 -0.85
N GLY A 31 -13.74 6.59 0.45
CA GLY A 31 -12.51 6.30 1.19
C GLY A 31 -12.78 5.35 2.36
N LEU A 32 -11.68 4.92 2.97
CA LEU A 32 -11.70 4.11 4.19
C LEU A 32 -11.36 4.98 5.41
N PRO A 33 -11.85 4.63 6.61
CA PRO A 33 -11.54 5.38 7.83
C PRO A 33 -10.07 5.30 8.26
N ASN A 34 -9.30 4.36 7.70
CA ASN A 34 -7.87 4.16 7.96
C ASN A 34 -7.23 3.37 6.79
N GLU A 35 -5.92 3.13 6.83
CA GLU A 35 -5.24 2.23 5.88
C GLU A 35 -5.88 0.83 5.92
N GLY A 36 -6.19 0.27 4.74
CA GLY A 36 -6.93 -0.98 4.61
C GLY A 36 -6.28 -2.16 5.33
N GLN A 37 -4.95 -2.18 5.44
CA GLN A 37 -4.19 -3.20 6.18
C GLN A 37 -4.51 -3.27 7.68
N PHE A 38 -5.15 -2.24 8.27
CA PHE A 38 -5.59 -2.23 9.67
C PHE A 38 -7.07 -2.53 9.85
N LEU A 39 -7.83 -2.62 8.76
CA LEU A 39 -9.28 -2.78 8.76
C LEU A 39 -9.74 -4.23 8.53
N THR A 40 -8.78 -5.15 8.51
CA THR A 40 -8.96 -6.58 8.29
C THR A 40 -7.86 -7.35 9.00
N ASP A 41 -8.17 -8.55 9.48
CA ASP A 41 -7.25 -9.54 10.03
C ASP A 41 -6.68 -10.48 8.95
N ALA A 42 -7.12 -10.35 7.69
CA ALA A 42 -6.62 -11.11 6.55
C ALA A 42 -5.21 -10.68 6.08
N LEU A 43 -4.73 -9.53 6.55
CA LEU A 43 -3.41 -9.00 6.22
C LEU A 43 -2.55 -8.85 7.47
N ILE A 44 -1.32 -9.35 7.41
CA ILE A 44 -0.30 -8.98 8.39
C ILE A 44 0.19 -7.56 8.14
N THR A 45 0.74 -6.94 9.19
CA THR A 45 1.37 -5.62 9.09
C THR A 45 2.86 -5.73 9.42
N PRO A 46 3.70 -4.80 8.94
CA PRO A 46 5.14 -4.86 9.24
C PRO A 46 5.43 -4.77 10.74
N LYS A 47 4.57 -4.07 11.50
CA LYS A 47 4.66 -4.02 12.96
C LYS A 47 4.45 -5.39 13.61
N THR A 48 3.45 -6.17 13.16
CA THR A 48 3.13 -7.47 13.78
C THR A 48 4.20 -8.54 13.55
N VAL A 49 5.03 -8.37 12.51
CA VAL A 49 6.16 -9.26 12.21
C VAL A 49 7.54 -8.68 12.58
N GLY A 50 7.56 -7.60 13.37
CA GLY A 50 8.79 -7.05 13.95
C GLY A 50 9.67 -6.24 12.99
N VAL A 51 9.12 -5.73 11.89
CA VAL A 51 9.80 -4.87 10.91
C VAL A 51 9.01 -3.59 10.63
N PRO A 52 8.72 -2.75 11.64
CA PRO A 52 7.86 -1.58 11.48
C PRO A 52 8.41 -0.66 10.38
N ARG A 53 7.59 -0.38 9.35
CA ARG A 53 7.94 0.41 8.16
C ARG A 53 9.07 -0.16 7.29
N LEU A 54 9.54 -1.38 7.55
CA LEU A 54 10.66 -2.04 6.87
C LEU A 54 10.23 -3.40 6.29
N TRP A 55 9.07 -3.45 5.62
CA TRP A 55 8.54 -4.69 5.06
C TRP A 55 9.50 -5.36 4.08
N ALA A 56 10.39 -4.62 3.42
CA ALA A 56 11.40 -5.15 2.50
C ALA A 56 12.32 -6.18 3.19
N GLU A 57 12.56 -6.04 4.50
CA GLU A 57 13.37 -6.99 5.29
C GLU A 57 12.70 -8.36 5.43
N LYS A 58 11.39 -8.45 5.19
CA LYS A 58 10.60 -9.69 5.19
C LYS A 58 9.66 -9.73 3.98
N GLN A 59 10.16 -9.33 2.81
CA GLN A 59 9.35 -9.17 1.59
C GLN A 59 8.47 -10.38 1.26
N ASN A 60 8.97 -11.59 1.49
CA ASN A 60 8.25 -12.84 1.24
C ASN A 60 6.92 -12.96 1.99
N LEU A 61 6.72 -12.19 3.08
CA LEU A 61 5.46 -12.15 3.81
C LEU A 61 4.45 -11.15 3.23
N PHE A 62 4.88 -10.28 2.33
CA PHE A 62 4.07 -9.19 1.75
C PHE A 62 3.87 -9.34 0.25
N ARG A 63 4.78 -9.99 -0.47
CA ARG A 63 4.70 -10.25 -1.92
C ARG A 63 3.96 -11.57 -2.15
N PHE A 64 2.75 -11.47 -2.69
CA PHE A 64 1.90 -12.62 -2.99
C PHE A 64 1.91 -12.91 -4.49
N ALA A 65 1.90 -14.18 -4.86
CA ALA A 65 1.61 -14.57 -6.24
C ALA A 65 0.13 -14.29 -6.57
N PRO A 66 -0.23 -14.03 -7.84
CA PRO A 66 -1.59 -13.62 -8.23
C PRO A 66 -2.71 -14.52 -7.71
N ASP A 67 -2.52 -15.83 -7.74
CA ASP A 67 -3.49 -16.87 -7.38
C ASP A 67 -3.48 -17.27 -5.89
N GLU A 68 -2.52 -16.77 -5.11
CA GLU A 68 -2.46 -17.01 -3.67
C GLU A 68 -3.58 -16.28 -2.94
N LYS A 69 -3.92 -16.75 -1.72
CA LYS A 69 -4.72 -16.00 -0.75
C LYS A 69 -6.09 -15.51 -1.26
N SER A 70 -6.75 -16.32 -2.08
CA SER A 70 -8.05 -15.99 -2.67
C SER A 70 -9.14 -15.76 -1.61
N ASP A 71 -9.14 -16.55 -0.52
CA ASP A 71 -10.09 -16.39 0.57
C ASP A 71 -9.86 -15.09 1.34
N GLU A 72 -8.61 -14.75 1.62
CA GLU A 72 -8.24 -13.46 2.19
C GLU A 72 -8.64 -12.30 1.28
N ALA A 73 -8.47 -12.43 -0.05
CA ALA A 73 -8.90 -11.40 -1.00
C ALA A 73 -10.41 -11.14 -0.92
N ASN A 74 -11.21 -12.20 -0.85
CA ASN A 74 -12.66 -12.09 -0.71
C ASN A 74 -13.06 -11.44 0.62
N LYS A 75 -12.40 -11.83 1.71
CA LYS A 75 -12.59 -11.23 3.02
C LYS A 75 -12.21 -9.74 3.05
N ILE A 76 -11.08 -9.38 2.45
CA ILE A 76 -10.61 -7.99 2.33
C ILE A 76 -11.64 -7.13 1.59
N LYS A 77 -12.17 -7.60 0.47
CA LYS A 77 -13.21 -6.88 -0.29
C LYS A 77 -14.44 -6.63 0.58
N GLN A 78 -14.91 -7.64 1.30
CA GLN A 78 -16.06 -7.51 2.21
C GLN A 78 -15.77 -6.54 3.34
N ASP A 79 -14.61 -6.70 3.99
CA ASP A 79 -14.18 -5.93 5.14
C ASP A 79 -14.03 -4.43 4.81
N TRP A 80 -13.46 -4.12 3.65
CA TRP A 80 -13.30 -2.74 3.21
C TRP A 80 -14.59 -2.14 2.67
N THR A 81 -15.38 -2.87 1.88
CA THR A 81 -16.62 -2.35 1.28
C THR A 81 -17.62 -1.90 2.36
N ARG A 82 -17.73 -2.62 3.48
CA ARG A 82 -18.62 -2.23 4.59
C ARG A 82 -18.19 -0.95 5.33
N LEU A 83 -16.97 -0.49 5.13
CA LEU A 83 -16.40 0.68 5.82
C LEU A 83 -16.32 1.92 4.92
N LEU A 84 -16.78 1.84 3.68
CA LEU A 84 -16.76 2.98 2.76
C LEU A 84 -17.68 4.09 3.24
N ASP A 85 -17.16 5.30 3.30
CA ASP A 85 -17.88 6.51 3.73
C ASP A 85 -18.96 6.96 2.72
N LYS A 86 -18.77 6.64 1.43
CA LYS A 86 -19.70 6.90 0.32
C LYS A 86 -20.09 5.58 -0.35
N PRO A 87 -21.02 4.79 0.23
CA PRO A 87 -21.34 3.43 -0.27
C PRO A 87 -21.86 3.36 -1.72
N GLN A 88 -22.35 4.47 -2.26
CA GLN A 88 -22.87 4.57 -3.63
C GLN A 88 -21.84 5.12 -4.64
N ALA A 89 -20.64 5.49 -4.18
CA ALA A 89 -19.60 6.00 -5.07
C ALA A 89 -19.12 4.87 -6.01
N PRO A 90 -18.94 5.15 -7.32
CA PRO A 90 -18.49 4.14 -8.29
C PRO A 90 -17.02 3.74 -8.10
N PHE A 91 -16.24 4.54 -7.37
CA PHE A 91 -14.84 4.28 -7.07
C PHE A 91 -14.59 4.30 -5.55
N ALA A 92 -13.59 3.54 -5.12
CA ALA A 92 -13.07 3.56 -3.76
C ALA A 92 -11.55 3.71 -3.78
N VAL A 93 -11.01 4.59 -2.95
CA VAL A 93 -9.56 4.75 -2.77
C VAL A 93 -9.08 3.94 -1.57
N GLU A 94 -8.00 3.21 -1.76
CA GLU A 94 -7.29 2.51 -0.69
C GLU A 94 -5.81 2.90 -0.73
N LYS A 95 -5.24 3.12 0.45
CA LYS A 95 -3.81 3.37 0.62
C LYS A 95 -3.30 2.59 1.81
N SER A 96 -2.50 1.57 1.53
CA SER A 96 -1.63 0.90 2.48
C SER A 96 -0.23 0.77 1.88
N PRO A 97 0.84 1.25 2.52
CA PRO A 97 2.19 1.18 1.94
C PRO A 97 2.66 -0.25 1.57
N THR A 98 2.12 -1.27 2.24
CA THR A 98 2.41 -2.69 1.94
C THR A 98 1.77 -3.18 0.64
N ASN A 99 0.74 -2.50 0.13
CA ASN A 99 0.11 -2.86 -1.15
C ASN A 99 1.02 -2.61 -2.36
N THR A 100 2.07 -1.81 -2.18
CA THR A 100 3.19 -1.70 -3.14
C THR A 100 3.81 -3.08 -3.44
N ALA A 101 3.83 -4.01 -2.48
CA ALA A 101 4.35 -5.36 -2.69
C ALA A 101 3.34 -6.33 -3.35
N ARG A 102 2.07 -5.92 -3.48
CA ARG A 102 0.93 -6.78 -3.81
C ARG A 102 0.21 -6.39 -5.09
N THR A 103 0.81 -5.57 -5.96
CA THR A 103 0.07 -4.95 -7.08
C THR A 103 -0.54 -6.00 -8.03
N LEU A 104 0.22 -7.03 -8.41
CA LEU A 104 -0.28 -8.11 -9.28
C LEU A 104 -1.36 -8.97 -8.61
N TRP A 105 -1.23 -9.23 -7.30
CA TRP A 105 -2.25 -9.92 -6.52
C TRP A 105 -3.54 -9.09 -6.42
N LEU A 106 -3.43 -7.79 -6.15
CA LEU A 106 -4.57 -6.87 -6.14
C LEU A 106 -5.22 -6.82 -7.53
N GLN A 107 -4.45 -6.77 -8.61
CA GLN A 107 -4.97 -6.81 -9.96
C GLN A 107 -5.74 -8.10 -10.26
N HIS A 108 -5.22 -9.25 -9.82
CA HIS A 108 -5.86 -10.53 -10.04
C HIS A 108 -7.21 -10.62 -9.32
N HIS A 109 -7.28 -10.11 -8.10
CA HIS A 109 -8.46 -10.29 -7.25
C HIS A 109 -9.49 -9.17 -7.39
N PHE A 110 -9.12 -7.94 -7.68
CA PHE A 110 -10.06 -6.82 -7.75
C PHE A 110 -10.57 -6.61 -9.18
N GLU A 111 -11.81 -6.13 -9.31
CA GLU A 111 -12.41 -5.88 -10.63
C GLU A 111 -11.83 -4.59 -11.22
N GLN A 112 -11.00 -4.73 -12.26
CA GLN A 112 -10.41 -3.63 -13.04
C GLN A 112 -9.83 -2.50 -12.16
N PRO A 113 -8.92 -2.79 -11.22
CA PRO A 113 -8.38 -1.78 -10.32
C PRO A 113 -7.47 -0.79 -11.05
N TYR A 114 -7.27 0.36 -10.43
CA TYR A 114 -6.34 1.41 -10.82
C TYR A 114 -5.20 1.48 -9.82
N PHE A 115 -4.00 1.74 -10.29
CA PHE A 115 -2.80 1.91 -9.47
C PHE A 115 -2.20 3.28 -9.75
N ILE A 116 -2.07 4.10 -8.71
CA ILE A 116 -1.35 5.37 -8.75
C ILE A 116 -0.10 5.23 -7.90
N HIS A 117 1.06 5.17 -8.54
CA HIS A 117 2.36 5.12 -7.89
C HIS A 117 2.90 6.54 -7.71
N ILE A 118 3.17 6.91 -6.47
CA ILE A 118 3.85 8.19 -6.17
C ILE A 118 5.30 7.94 -5.81
N VAL A 119 6.21 8.61 -6.53
CA VAL A 119 7.66 8.53 -6.30
C VAL A 119 8.14 9.80 -5.64
N ARG A 120 8.92 9.64 -4.57
CA ARG A 120 9.62 10.74 -3.90
C ARG A 120 11.10 10.43 -3.83
N ASN A 121 11.92 11.49 -3.80
CA ASN A 121 13.37 11.39 -3.62
C ASN A 121 13.72 10.43 -2.46
N GLY A 122 14.53 9.42 -2.79
CA GLY A 122 14.89 8.33 -1.87
C GLY A 122 15.61 8.77 -0.61
N TYR A 123 16.41 9.85 -0.66
CA TYR A 123 17.04 10.40 0.55
C TYR A 123 16.01 10.95 1.54
N ALA A 124 15.01 11.69 1.04
CA ALA A 124 13.95 12.25 1.87
C ALA A 124 13.06 11.15 2.46
N VAL A 125 12.78 10.10 1.67
CA VAL A 125 12.01 8.94 2.13
C VAL A 125 12.79 8.15 3.19
N ALA A 126 14.06 7.80 2.93
CA ALA A 126 14.89 7.03 3.84
C ALA A 126 15.06 7.74 5.18
N LEU A 127 15.38 9.04 5.18
CA LEU A 127 15.46 9.84 6.40
C LEU A 127 14.13 9.88 7.14
N GLY A 128 13.02 10.06 6.42
CA GLY A 128 11.69 10.09 7.03
C GLY A 128 11.25 8.75 7.63
N ILE A 129 11.71 7.61 7.09
CA ILE A 129 11.49 6.29 7.69
C ILE A 129 12.39 6.14 8.92
N HIS A 130 13.67 6.45 8.79
CA HIS A 130 14.67 6.42 9.86
C HIS A 130 14.18 7.17 11.09
N ASP A 131 13.82 8.46 10.95
CA ASP A 131 13.46 9.31 12.08
C ASP A 131 12.18 8.84 12.78
N LYS A 132 11.21 8.34 12.01
CA LYS A 132 9.97 7.78 12.58
C LYS A 132 10.18 6.48 13.34
N ILE A 133 11.12 5.65 12.89
CA ILE A 133 11.47 4.43 13.61
C ILE A 133 12.26 4.81 14.87
N LEU A 134 13.29 5.65 14.73
CA LEU A 134 14.12 6.11 15.84
C LEU A 134 13.28 6.73 16.97
N ALA A 135 12.31 7.58 16.63
CA ALA A 135 11.45 8.26 17.60
C ALA A 135 10.54 7.30 18.41
N VAL A 136 10.23 6.11 17.89
CA VAL A 136 9.27 5.18 18.52
C VAL A 136 9.98 3.97 19.13
N TYR A 137 11.02 3.49 18.47
CA TYR A 137 11.69 2.21 18.77
C TYR A 137 13.15 2.38 19.24
N GLY A 138 13.69 3.60 19.18
CA GLY A 138 15.09 3.86 19.49
C GLY A 138 16.03 3.44 18.37
N GLU A 139 17.33 3.43 18.69
CA GLU A 139 18.36 3.07 17.72
C GLU A 139 18.28 1.59 17.31
N MET A 140 18.59 1.34 16.04
CA MET A 140 18.66 -0.01 15.48
C MET A 140 19.89 -0.14 14.58
N PRO A 141 20.54 -1.32 14.53
CA PRO A 141 21.66 -1.53 13.63
C PRO A 141 21.29 -1.25 12.17
N GLN A 142 22.10 -0.40 11.52
CA GLN A 142 21.99 -0.08 10.10
C GLN A 142 20.62 0.50 9.69
N LEU A 143 19.93 1.20 10.60
CA LEU A 143 18.56 1.68 10.37
C LEU A 143 18.43 2.52 9.09
N LEU A 144 19.35 3.46 8.84
CA LEU A 144 19.31 4.29 7.64
C LEU A 144 19.51 3.46 6.36
N GLN A 145 20.40 2.47 6.39
CA GLN A 145 20.62 1.56 5.26
C GLN A 145 19.37 0.71 4.98
N LYS A 146 18.72 0.18 6.04
CA LYS A 146 17.45 -0.54 5.93
C LYS A 146 16.33 0.34 5.39
N ALA A 147 16.27 1.60 5.81
CA ALA A 147 15.31 2.58 5.30
C ALA A 147 15.55 2.92 3.82
N ALA A 148 16.81 3.05 3.40
CA ALA A 148 17.17 3.23 1.99
C ALA A 148 16.82 1.98 1.16
N ASN A 149 17.10 0.79 1.67
CA ASN A 149 16.71 -0.48 1.06
C ASN A 149 15.19 -0.61 0.91
N GLN A 150 14.43 -0.21 1.94
CA GLN A 150 12.98 -0.18 1.89
C GLN A 150 12.46 0.70 0.75
N TRP A 151 13.05 1.88 0.54
CA TRP A 151 12.68 2.74 -0.60
C TRP A 151 13.05 2.08 -1.93
N ALA A 152 14.31 1.69 -2.10
CA ALA A 152 14.81 1.11 -3.35
C ALA A 152 13.98 -0.11 -3.76
N ARG A 153 13.74 -1.03 -2.82
CA ARG A 153 12.99 -2.26 -3.11
C ARG A 153 11.51 -2.01 -3.40
N SER A 154 10.92 -0.98 -2.80
CA SER A 154 9.55 -0.56 -3.14
C SER A 154 9.45 -0.14 -4.61
N ILE A 155 10.43 0.62 -5.10
CA ILE A 155 10.48 1.08 -6.50
C ILE A 155 10.75 -0.10 -7.44
N GLU A 156 11.75 -0.93 -7.14
CA GLU A 156 12.09 -2.10 -7.95
C GLU A 156 10.90 -3.02 -8.19
N ILE A 157 10.14 -3.32 -7.13
CA ILE A 157 8.93 -4.13 -7.24
C ILE A 157 7.89 -3.49 -8.17
N VAL A 158 7.66 -2.19 -8.06
CA VAL A 158 6.68 -1.53 -8.93
C VAL A 158 7.17 -1.51 -10.37
N LEU A 159 8.47 -1.31 -10.61
CA LEU A 159 9.06 -1.39 -11.95
C LEU A 159 8.95 -2.80 -12.55
N GLU A 160 9.10 -3.85 -11.73
CA GLU A 160 8.88 -5.24 -12.12
C GLU A 160 7.40 -5.49 -12.51
N ASP A 161 6.45 -4.97 -11.72
CA ASP A 161 5.02 -5.26 -11.88
C ASP A 161 4.34 -4.37 -12.94
N ALA A 162 4.77 -3.11 -13.09
CA ALA A 162 4.11 -2.08 -13.89
C ALA A 162 3.81 -2.48 -15.34
N PRO A 163 4.69 -3.17 -16.09
CA PRO A 163 4.40 -3.62 -17.45
C PRO A 163 3.18 -4.56 -17.56
N ALA A 164 2.82 -5.24 -16.47
CA ALA A 164 1.69 -6.15 -16.41
C ALA A 164 0.43 -5.53 -15.80
N LEU A 165 0.49 -4.28 -15.29
CA LEU A 165 -0.65 -3.60 -14.68
C LEU A 165 -1.52 -2.93 -15.74
N SER A 166 -2.81 -3.28 -15.78
CA SER A 166 -3.78 -2.81 -16.77
C SER A 166 -4.04 -1.29 -16.68
N HIS A 167 -4.09 -0.74 -15.46
CA HIS A 167 -4.33 0.68 -15.23
C HIS A 167 -3.30 1.23 -14.25
N PHE A 168 -2.17 1.71 -14.78
CA PHE A 168 -1.05 2.21 -13.99
C PHE A 168 -0.72 3.65 -14.36
N LEU A 169 -0.47 4.47 -13.35
CA LEU A 169 0.03 5.84 -13.48
C LEU A 169 1.12 6.08 -12.44
N GLU A 170 2.26 6.62 -12.87
CA GLU A 170 3.33 7.09 -11.98
C GLU A 170 3.39 8.61 -11.97
N ILE A 171 3.54 9.19 -10.77
CA ILE A 171 3.62 10.63 -10.51
C ILE A 171 4.74 11.01 -9.53
#